data_AF-A0A521H3I4-F1
#
_entry.id   AF-A0A521H3I4-F1
#
_cell.length_a   1.000
_cell.length_b   1.000
_cell.length_c   1.000
_cell.angle_alpha   90.00
_cell.angle_beta   90.00
_cell.angle_gamma   90.00
#
_symmetry.space_group_name_H-M   'P 1'
#
loop_
_entity.id
_entity.type
_entity.pdbx_description
1 polymer ?
#
loop_
_entity_poly.entity_id
_entity_poly.type
_entity_poly.pdbx_seq_one_letter_code
_entity_poly.pdbx_strand_id
1 'polypeptide(L)'
;MGYGLISIQGNQMKLISLGVLHLSKLSDHGLKLKTIFEKTLSLIEEYKPDDLALEAPFFGKNVQSMLKLGRAQGVAMAAGLFRQVPIFEYSPKKVKQSITGNGNASKEQVASMLQTLLNFKETPQYLDATDGLAVAVCHYFQNTNKSGAEKSHSGWKSFLASNPGKVISK
;
A
#
# COMPACT_ATOMS: atom_id res chain seq x y z
N MET A 1 3.25 -4.45 -14.00
CA MET A 1 2.65 -3.72 -12.86
C MET A 1 2.07 -4.76 -11.93
N GLY A 2 2.59 -4.87 -10.72
CA GLY A 2 2.02 -5.75 -9.69
C GLY A 2 0.81 -5.11 -9.02
N TYR A 3 -0.12 -5.94 -8.55
CA TYR A 3 -1.21 -5.52 -7.67
C TYR A 3 -1.45 -6.58 -6.60
N GLY A 4 -1.92 -6.14 -5.43
CA GLY A 4 -2.37 -7.00 -4.35
C GLY A 4 -3.64 -6.44 -3.73
N LEU A 5 -4.59 -7.32 -3.41
CA LEU A 5 -5.81 -7.00 -2.69
C LEU A 5 -5.80 -7.77 -1.37
N ILE A 6 -6.06 -7.04 -0.29
CA ILE A 6 -6.23 -7.60 1.05
C ILE A 6 -7.62 -7.22 1.57
N SER A 7 -8.23 -8.12 2.33
CA SER A 7 -9.43 -7.85 3.11
C SER A 7 -9.06 -7.75 4.58
N ILE A 8 -9.63 -6.74 5.24
CA ILE A 8 -9.49 -6.52 6.68
C ILE A 8 -10.83 -6.85 7.34
N GLN A 9 -10.82 -7.76 8.31
CA GLN A 9 -11.97 -8.09 9.15
C GLN A 9 -11.55 -7.94 10.61
N GLY A 10 -11.95 -6.82 11.23
CA GLY A 10 -11.44 -6.44 12.55
C GLY A 10 -9.93 -6.22 12.49
N ASN A 11 -9.17 -7.03 13.24
CA ASN A 11 -7.70 -6.98 13.25
C ASN A 11 -7.05 -8.09 12.40
N GLN A 12 -7.83 -8.84 11.63
CA GLN A 12 -7.34 -9.91 10.76
C GLN A 12 -7.21 -9.42 9.33
N MET A 13 -6.03 -9.64 8.75
CA MET A 13 -5.70 -9.32 7.38
C MET A 13 -5.64 -10.62 6.55
N LYS A 14 -6.32 -10.65 5.40
CA LYS A 14 -6.36 -11.81 4.50
C LYS A 14 -6.01 -11.40 3.07
N LEU A 15 -5.22 -12.21 2.37
CA LEU A 15 -4.94 -12.03 0.95
C LEU A 15 -6.16 -12.46 0.12
N ILE A 16 -6.65 -11.56 -0.73
CA ILE A 16 -7.78 -11.84 -1.64
C ILE A 16 -7.28 -12.15 -3.05
N SER A 17 -6.39 -11.32 -3.56
CA SER A 17 -5.86 -11.46 -4.91
C SER A 17 -4.45 -10.91 -5.01
N LEU A 18 -3.62 -11.55 -5.82
CA LEU A 18 -2.25 -11.14 -6.10
C LEU A 18 -1.98 -11.39 -7.57
N GLY A 19 -1.47 -10.40 -8.29
CA GLY A 19 -1.22 -10.56 -9.72
C GLY A 19 -0.26 -9.57 -10.32
N VAL A 20 0.18 -9.90 -11.54
CA VAL A 20 1.07 -9.05 -12.34
C VAL A 20 0.46 -8.81 -13.71
N LEU A 21 0.36 -7.56 -14.11
CA LEU A 21 0.07 -7.17 -15.49
C LEU A 21 1.36 -7.21 -16.30
N HIS A 22 1.46 -8.16 -17.22
CA HIS A 22 2.56 -8.27 -18.18
C HIS A 22 2.32 -7.38 -19.39
N LEU A 23 2.89 -6.17 -19.35
CA LEU A 23 2.74 -5.16 -20.40
C LEU A 23 3.83 -5.25 -21.48
N SER A 24 4.79 -6.17 -21.37
CA SER A 24 5.92 -6.31 -22.29
C SER A 24 5.51 -6.76 -23.69
N LYS A 25 4.40 -7.49 -23.82
CA LYS A 25 3.87 -7.97 -25.10
C LYS A 25 3.18 -6.90 -25.94
N LEU A 26 2.91 -5.73 -25.35
CA LEU A 26 2.30 -4.60 -26.04
C LEU A 26 3.41 -3.70 -26.61
N SER A 27 3.34 -3.39 -27.90
CA SER A 27 4.31 -2.51 -28.57
C SER A 27 3.99 -1.03 -28.33
N ASP A 28 2.72 -0.66 -28.38
CA ASP A 28 2.27 0.72 -28.18
C ASP A 28 2.16 1.13 -26.71
N HIS A 29 2.58 2.35 -26.39
CA HIS A 29 2.52 2.90 -25.04
C HIS A 29 1.08 3.24 -24.62
N GLY A 30 0.26 3.77 -25.53
CA GLY A 30 -1.14 4.07 -25.27
C GLY A 30 -1.92 2.80 -24.90
N LEU A 31 -1.69 1.70 -25.60
CA LEU A 31 -2.27 0.39 -25.28
C LEU A 31 -1.87 -0.09 -23.88
N LYS A 32 -0.62 0.09 -23.46
CA LYS A 32 -0.20 -0.26 -22.09
C LYS A 32 -0.97 0.52 -21.04
N LEU A 33 -1.15 1.82 -21.26
CA LEU A 33 -1.92 2.69 -20.37
C LEU A 33 -3.40 2.27 -20.34
N LYS A 34 -4.02 2.03 -21.51
CA LYS A 34 -5.38 1.52 -21.59
C LYS A 34 -5.55 0.21 -20.82
N THR A 35 -4.65 -0.75 -20.98
CA THR A 35 -4.68 -2.03 -20.26
C THR A 35 -4.56 -1.85 -18.74
N ILE A 36 -3.73 -0.91 -18.28
CA ILE A 36 -3.65 -0.57 -16.85
C ILE A 36 -5.00 -0.02 -16.37
N PHE A 37 -5.58 0.94 -17.08
CA PHE A 37 -6.87 1.53 -16.73
C PHE A 37 -7.97 0.47 -16.61
N GLU A 38 -8.15 -0.33 -17.66
CA GLU A 38 -9.19 -1.36 -17.75
C GLU A 38 -9.03 -2.41 -16.67
N LYS A 39 -7.78 -2.84 -16.40
CA LYS A 39 -7.54 -3.83 -15.36
C LYS A 39 -7.76 -3.27 -13.95
N THR A 40 -7.31 -2.04 -13.67
CA THR A 40 -7.59 -1.39 -12.38
C THR A 40 -9.08 -1.19 -12.18
N LEU A 41 -9.80 -0.72 -13.21
CA LEU A 41 -11.24 -0.55 -13.17
C LEU A 41 -11.98 -1.87 -12.91
N SER A 42 -11.60 -2.93 -13.62
CA SER A 42 -12.15 -4.28 -13.42
C SER A 42 -11.94 -4.78 -11.99
N LEU A 43 -10.76 -4.58 -11.40
CA LEU A 43 -10.51 -4.96 -10.00
C LEU A 43 -11.38 -4.15 -9.03
N ILE A 44 -11.56 -2.85 -9.29
CA ILE A 44 -12.43 -2.00 -8.46
C ILE A 44 -13.89 -2.45 -8.54
N GLU A 45 -14.38 -2.77 -9.74
CA GLU A 45 -15.76 -3.21 -9.95
C GLU A 45 -16.05 -4.59 -9.36
N GLU A 46 -15.09 -5.51 -9.48
CA GLU A 46 -15.20 -6.87 -8.97
C GLU A 46 -15.15 -6.91 -7.44
N TYR A 47 -14.18 -6.21 -6.83
CA TYR A 47 -13.90 -6.33 -5.40
C TYR A 47 -14.43 -5.18 -4.54
N LYS A 48 -14.81 -4.05 -5.14
CA LYS A 48 -15.31 -2.85 -4.46
C LYS A 48 -14.44 -2.42 -3.26
N PRO A 49 -13.13 -2.18 -3.47
CA PRO A 49 -12.23 -1.80 -2.38
C PRO A 49 -12.64 -0.45 -1.78
N ASP A 50 -12.47 -0.32 -0.47
CA ASP A 50 -12.70 0.94 0.24
C ASP A 50 -11.64 1.98 -0.09
N ASP A 51 -10.39 1.55 -0.29
CA ASP A 51 -9.23 2.42 -0.50
C ASP A 51 -8.31 1.86 -1.60
N LEU A 52 -7.70 2.75 -2.40
CA LEU A 52 -6.66 2.43 -3.38
C LEU A 52 -5.32 3.02 -2.93
N ALA A 53 -4.35 2.16 -2.64
CA ALA A 53 -3.02 2.57 -2.23
C ALA A 53 -1.99 2.41 -3.37
N LEU A 54 -1.14 3.42 -3.57
CA LEU A 54 -0.04 3.42 -4.54
C LEU A 54 1.30 3.72 -3.86
N GLU A 55 2.39 3.22 -4.44
CA GLU A 55 3.73 3.66 -4.07
C GLU A 55 3.97 5.06 -4.65
N ALA A 56 4.45 6.02 -3.86
CA ALA A 56 4.79 7.35 -4.36
C ALA A 56 6.02 7.27 -5.28
N PRO A 57 6.06 8.05 -6.38
CA PRO A 57 7.20 8.06 -7.27
C PRO A 57 8.47 8.50 -6.53
N PHE A 58 9.55 7.73 -6.70
CA PHE A 58 10.87 8.09 -6.16
C PHE A 58 11.70 8.82 -7.23
N PHE A 59 12.44 9.86 -6.82
CA PHE A 59 13.37 10.56 -7.70
C PHE A 59 14.54 9.65 -8.08
N GLY A 60 14.43 9.02 -9.25
CA GLY A 60 15.49 8.24 -9.86
C GLY A 60 16.40 9.09 -10.75
N LYS A 61 17.59 8.56 -11.09
CA LYS A 61 18.54 9.22 -12.01
C LYS A 61 18.03 9.31 -13.46
N ASN A 62 17.02 8.53 -13.85
CA ASN A 62 16.52 8.46 -15.23
C ASN A 62 15.10 9.04 -15.35
N VAL A 63 15.01 10.25 -15.91
CA VAL A 63 13.76 11.00 -16.11
C VAL A 63 12.77 10.27 -17.01
N GLN A 64 13.23 9.55 -18.04
CA GLN A 64 12.33 8.85 -18.96
C GLN A 64 11.61 7.68 -18.28
N SER A 65 12.33 6.91 -17.45
CA SER A 65 11.74 5.84 -16.66
C SER A 65 10.74 6.38 -15.64
N MET A 66 11.07 7.51 -15.00
CA MET A 66 10.17 8.20 -14.07
C MET A 66 8.89 8.67 -14.77
N LEU A 67 8.99 9.26 -15.97
CA LEU A 67 7.82 9.70 -16.73
C LEU A 67 6.93 8.53 -17.16
N LYS A 68 7.52 7.39 -17.57
CA LYS A 68 6.77 6.17 -17.91
C LYS A 68 6.02 5.62 -16.69
N LEU A 69 6.67 5.61 -15.53
CA LEU A 69 6.04 5.18 -14.27
C LEU A 69 4.91 6.13 -13.87
N GLY A 70 5.15 7.43 -13.89
CA GLY A 70 4.14 8.44 -13.54
C GLY A 70 2.89 8.39 -14.43
N ARG A 71 3.05 8.11 -15.73
CA ARG A 71 1.90 7.88 -16.63
C ARG A 71 1.09 6.64 -16.25
N ALA A 72 1.75 5.54 -15.93
CA ALA A 72 1.08 4.31 -15.47
C ALA A 72 0.31 4.54 -14.17
N GLN A 73 0.93 5.23 -13.20
CA GLN A 73 0.30 5.58 -11.93
C GLN A 73 -0.88 6.53 -12.10
N GLY A 74 -0.71 7.60 -12.89
CA GLY A 74 -1.79 8.56 -13.15
C GLY A 74 -3.02 7.90 -13.79
N VAL A 75 -2.82 6.88 -14.63
CA VAL A 75 -3.92 6.12 -15.22
C VAL A 75 -4.59 5.17 -14.22
N ALA A 76 -3.82 4.51 -13.35
CA ALA A 76 -4.40 3.73 -12.25
C ALA A 76 -5.18 4.62 -11.27
N MET A 77 -4.67 5.81 -10.96
CA MET A 77 -5.36 6.80 -10.15
C MET A 77 -6.64 7.29 -10.82
N ALA A 78 -6.60 7.58 -12.13
CA ALA A 78 -7.79 7.98 -12.87
C ALA A 78 -8.89 6.91 -12.80
N ALA A 79 -8.54 5.62 -12.89
CA ALA A 79 -9.51 4.53 -12.71
C ALA A 79 -10.12 4.50 -11.30
N GLY A 80 -9.31 4.71 -10.26
CA GLY A 80 -9.75 4.85 -8.87
C GLY A 80 -10.73 6.00 -8.67
N LEU A 81 -10.33 7.21 -9.09
CA LEU A 81 -11.14 8.42 -8.99
C LEU A 81 -12.43 8.32 -9.79
N PHE A 82 -12.39 7.70 -10.97
CA PHE A 82 -13.58 7.48 -11.80
C PHE A 82 -14.66 6.66 -11.08
N ARG A 83 -14.25 5.74 -10.19
CA ARG A 83 -15.15 4.96 -9.33
C ARG A 83 -15.29 5.52 -7.91
N GLN A 84 -14.81 6.74 -7.67
CA GLN A 84 -14.87 7.44 -6.38
C GLN A 84 -14.16 6.69 -5.24
N VAL A 85 -13.13 5.91 -5.55
CA VAL A 85 -12.30 5.24 -4.54
C VAL A 85 -11.23 6.22 -4.03
N PRO A 86 -11.15 6.48 -2.72
CA PRO A 86 -10.06 7.25 -2.10
C PRO A 86 -8.68 6.72 -2.47
N ILE A 87 -7.74 7.64 -2.70
CA ILE A 87 -6.37 7.31 -3.13
C ILE A 87 -5.36 7.74 -2.08
N PHE A 88 -4.43 6.84 -1.77
CA PHE A 88 -3.34 7.07 -0.82
C PHE A 88 -2.00 6.72 -1.43
N GLU A 89 -0.98 7.51 -1.13
CA GLU A 89 0.37 7.30 -1.65
C GLU A 89 1.38 7.13 -0.51
N TYR A 90 2.31 6.20 -0.68
CA TYR A 90 3.34 5.88 0.32
C TYR A 90 4.73 5.83 -0.30
N SER A 91 5.70 6.50 0.33
CA SER A 91 7.08 6.45 -0.15
C SER A 91 7.68 5.05 -0.02
N PRO A 92 8.63 4.64 -0.89
CA PRO A 92 9.25 3.31 -0.82
C PRO A 92 9.85 3.01 0.56
N LYS A 93 10.48 4.02 1.18
CA LYS A 93 11.04 3.92 2.54
C LYS A 93 9.95 3.67 3.57
N LYS A 94 8.79 4.30 3.42
CA LYS A 94 7.65 4.12 4.32
C LYS A 94 7.04 2.72 4.19
N VAL A 95 6.86 2.23 2.97
CA VAL A 95 6.40 0.85 2.70
C VAL A 95 7.29 -0.17 3.40
N LYS A 96 8.61 -0.07 3.18
CA LYS A 96 9.60 -0.93 3.84
C LYS A 96 9.53 -0.84 5.36
N GLN A 97 9.53 0.39 5.90
CA GLN A 97 9.47 0.63 7.35
C GLN A 97 8.21 0.03 7.99
N SER A 98 7.04 0.16 7.34
CA SER A 98 5.77 -0.35 7.86
C SER A 98 5.72 -1.88 7.94
N ILE A 99 6.41 -2.58 7.03
CA ILE A 99 6.36 -4.05 6.94
C ILE A 99 7.47 -4.69 7.77
N THR A 100 8.70 -4.18 7.68
CA THR A 100 9.89 -4.81 8.26
C THR A 100 10.41 -4.12 9.52
N GLY A 101 9.88 -2.94 9.85
CA GLY A 101 10.46 -2.08 10.89
C GLY A 101 11.75 -1.36 10.45
N ASN A 102 12.19 -1.52 9.20
CA ASN A 102 13.41 -0.90 8.66
C ASN A 102 13.18 -0.37 7.23
N GLY A 103 13.20 0.96 7.07
CA GLY A 103 13.05 1.62 5.77
C GLY A 103 14.13 1.30 4.73
N ASN A 104 15.25 0.70 5.13
CA ASN A 104 16.34 0.29 4.24
C ASN A 104 16.30 -1.22 3.89
N ALA A 105 15.25 -1.95 4.28
CA ALA A 105 15.13 -3.38 4.02
C ALA A 105 15.22 -3.73 2.52
N SER A 106 15.72 -4.93 2.23
CA SER A 106 15.79 -5.49 0.88
C SER A 106 14.39 -5.92 0.39
N LYS A 107 14.23 -6.13 -0.92
CA LYS A 107 12.94 -6.59 -1.48
C LYS A 107 12.57 -7.99 -0.96
N GLU A 108 13.57 -8.84 -0.81
CA GLU A 108 13.44 -10.21 -0.32
C GLU A 108 12.99 -10.23 1.15
N GLN A 109 13.52 -9.31 1.97
CA GLN A 109 13.05 -9.14 3.35
C GLN A 109 11.58 -8.72 3.41
N VAL A 110 11.17 -7.79 2.54
CA VAL A 110 9.76 -7.38 2.45
C VAL A 110 8.88 -8.56 2.02
N ALA A 111 9.28 -9.31 0.98
CA ALA A 111 8.53 -10.46 0.48
C ALA A 111 8.37 -11.57 1.55
N SER A 112 9.44 -11.90 2.27
CA SER A 112 9.42 -12.88 3.36
C SER A 112 8.47 -12.46 4.51
N MET A 113 8.48 -11.17 4.87
CA MET A 113 7.56 -10.64 5.88
C MET A 113 6.10 -10.70 5.41
N LEU A 114 5.83 -10.36 4.14
CA LEU A 114 4.48 -10.45 3.58
C LEU A 114 3.95 -11.89 3.59
N GLN A 115 4.79 -12.88 3.26
CA GLN A 115 4.40 -14.29 3.33
C GLN A 115 4.05 -14.70 4.75
N THR A 116 4.83 -14.26 5.74
CA THR A 116 4.56 -14.53 7.15
C THR A 116 3.25 -13.89 7.60
N LEU A 117 2.98 -12.66 7.18
CA LEU A 117 1.78 -11.91 7.57
C LEU A 117 0.49 -12.44 6.93
N LEU A 118 0.57 -12.94 5.69
CA LEU A 118 -0.60 -13.31 4.88
C LEU A 118 -0.70 -14.82 4.59
N ASN A 119 0.25 -15.61 5.09
CA ASN A 119 0.33 -17.05 4.96
C ASN A 119 0.15 -17.58 3.52
N PHE A 120 0.90 -17.01 2.57
CA PHE A 120 0.95 -17.47 1.18
C PHE A 120 2.36 -17.97 0.81
N LYS A 121 2.45 -18.84 -0.20
CA LYS A 121 3.73 -19.38 -0.70
C LYS A 121 4.28 -18.49 -1.81
N GLU A 122 5.58 -18.18 -1.74
CA GLU A 122 6.27 -17.49 -2.82
C GLU A 122 6.34 -18.36 -4.08
N THR A 123 6.11 -17.74 -5.23
CA THR A 123 6.61 -18.28 -6.50
C THR A 123 7.39 -17.15 -7.20
N PRO A 124 8.40 -17.47 -8.01
CA PRO A 124 9.23 -16.46 -8.68
C PRO A 124 8.44 -15.47 -9.54
N GLN A 125 7.24 -15.86 -10.00
CA GLN A 125 6.32 -14.99 -10.74
C GLN A 125 5.71 -13.86 -9.89
N TYR A 126 5.78 -13.94 -8.55
CA TYR A 126 5.12 -13.00 -7.66
C TYR A 126 6.01 -11.88 -7.14
N LEU A 127 7.32 -11.85 -7.42
CA LEU A 127 8.18 -10.77 -6.91
C LEU A 127 7.65 -9.38 -7.31
N ASP A 128 7.25 -9.17 -8.56
CA ASP A 128 6.64 -7.91 -8.99
C ASP A 128 5.25 -7.68 -8.35
N ALA A 129 4.50 -8.74 -8.05
CA ALA A 129 3.20 -8.65 -7.38
C ALA A 129 3.34 -8.26 -5.91
N THR A 130 4.43 -8.67 -5.25
CA THR A 130 4.70 -8.35 -3.85
C THR A 130 4.89 -6.87 -3.61
N ASP A 131 5.37 -6.10 -4.59
CA ASP A 131 5.46 -4.64 -4.47
C ASP A 131 4.06 -4.01 -4.29
N GLY A 132 3.07 -4.45 -5.08
CA GLY A 132 1.68 -3.97 -4.94
C GLY A 132 1.03 -4.42 -3.63
N LEU A 133 1.31 -5.65 -3.19
CA LEU A 133 0.84 -6.17 -1.91
C LEU A 133 1.48 -5.42 -0.72
N ALA A 134 2.76 -5.08 -0.81
CA ALA A 134 3.48 -4.32 0.19
C ALA A 134 2.82 -2.96 0.45
N VAL A 135 2.41 -2.27 -0.62
CA VAL A 135 1.73 -0.98 -0.52
C VAL A 135 0.36 -1.12 0.18
N ALA A 136 -0.41 -2.16 -0.15
CA ALA A 136 -1.69 -2.43 0.51
C ALA A 136 -1.52 -2.72 2.02
N VAL A 137 -0.54 -3.53 2.39
CA VAL A 137 -0.22 -3.84 3.80
C VAL A 137 0.29 -2.59 4.53
N CYS A 138 1.11 -1.76 3.87
CA CYS A 138 1.54 -0.47 4.41
C CYS A 138 0.34 0.43 4.70
N HIS A 139 -0.61 0.52 3.78
CA HIS A 139 -1.84 1.30 3.96
C HIS A 139 -2.62 0.84 5.20
N TYR A 140 -2.82 -0.48 5.36
CA TYR A 140 -3.46 -1.05 6.55
C TYR A 140 -2.76 -0.62 7.85
N PHE A 141 -1.44 -0.81 7.96
CA PHE A 141 -0.69 -0.43 9.16
C PHE A 141 -0.70 1.08 9.43
N GLN A 142 -0.79 1.90 8.38
CA GLN A 142 -0.88 3.34 8.52
C GLN A 142 -2.27 3.80 8.97
N ASN A 143 -3.30 3.02 8.68
CA ASN A 143 -4.67 3.30 9.13
C ASN A 143 -4.91 2.79 10.57
N THR A 144 -4.42 1.59 10.92
CA THR A 144 -4.55 1.06 12.29
C THR A 144 -3.81 1.89 13.33
N ASN A 145 -2.62 2.43 12.99
CA ASN A 145 -1.88 3.32 13.87
C ASN A 145 -2.61 4.66 14.15
N LYS A 146 -3.54 5.08 13.29
CA LYS A 146 -4.40 6.24 13.56
C LYS A 146 -5.51 5.90 14.55
N SER A 147 -6.05 4.68 14.46
CA SER A 147 -7.15 4.21 15.32
C SER A 147 -6.69 3.73 16.71
N GLY A 148 -5.43 3.30 16.83
CA GLY A 148 -4.81 2.87 18.10
C GLY A 148 -4.01 3.95 18.83
N ALA A 149 -3.99 5.18 18.32
CA ALA A 149 -3.37 6.30 19.02
C ALA A 149 -4.29 6.79 20.15
N GLU A 150 -4.42 5.99 21.22
CA GLU A 150 -4.51 6.60 22.54
C GLU A 150 -3.32 7.55 22.64
N LYS A 151 -3.60 8.85 22.82
CA LYS A 151 -2.61 9.92 22.82
C LYS A 151 -1.37 9.47 23.60
N SER A 152 -0.27 9.21 22.89
CA SER A 152 1.02 8.94 23.52
C SER A 152 1.43 10.22 24.26
N HIS A 153 1.12 10.25 25.55
CA HIS A 153 1.51 11.35 26.41
C HIS A 153 3.00 11.21 26.70
N SER A 154 3.79 12.18 26.23
CA SER A 154 5.25 12.21 26.37
C SER A 154 5.75 12.42 27.81
N GLY A 155 4.90 12.15 28.81
CA GLY A 155 5.21 12.29 30.22
C GLY A 155 3.97 12.33 31.10
N TRP A 156 4.14 11.92 32.36
CA TRP A 156 3.10 11.92 33.40
C TRP A 156 2.36 13.25 33.54
N LYS A 157 3.05 14.37 33.32
CA LYS A 157 2.45 15.72 33.34
C LYS A 157 1.42 15.94 32.23
N SER A 158 1.70 15.45 31.02
CA SER A 158 0.80 15.54 29.86
C SER A 158 -0.43 14.64 30.02
N PHE A 159 -0.24 13.48 30.63
CA PHE A 159 -1.31 12.55 30.96
C PHE A 159 -2.30 13.13 31.98
N LEU A 160 -1.80 13.74 33.07
CA LEU A 160 -2.65 14.37 34.09
C LEU A 160 -3.38 15.62 33.56
N ALA A 161 -2.73 16.43 32.73
CA ALA A 161 -3.37 17.58 32.08
C ALA A 161 -4.56 17.19 31.20
N SER A 162 -4.51 15.99 30.61
CA SER A 162 -5.58 15.46 29.75
C SER A 162 -6.61 14.61 30.51
N ASN A 163 -6.35 14.30 31.79
CA ASN A 163 -7.21 13.47 32.64
C ASN A 163 -7.35 14.08 34.06
N PRO A 164 -7.93 15.28 34.18
CA PRO A 164 -7.99 16.01 35.46
C PRO A 164 -8.78 15.27 36.55
N GLY A 165 -9.74 14.41 36.19
CA GLY A 165 -10.53 13.61 37.13
C GLY A 165 -9.81 12.40 37.75
N LYS A 166 -8.55 12.13 37.35
CA LYS A 166 -7.74 11.00 37.89
C LYS A 166 -6.75 11.42 38.98
N VAL A 167 -6.76 12.70 39.39
CA VAL A 167 -5.94 13.19 40.51
C VAL A 167 -6.72 12.95 41.80
N ILE A 168 -6.34 11.91 42.55
CA ILE A 168 -6.82 11.74 43.93
C ILE A 168 -5.94 12.64 44.81
N SER A 169 -6.48 13.78 45.24
CA SER A 169 -5.88 14.57 46.33
C SER A 169 -6.01 13.78 47.63
N LYS A 170 -4.90 13.57 48.33
CA LYS A 170 -4.93 13.30 49.77
C LYS A 170 -5.11 14.59 50.54
#